data_AF-A0A7Y0GGC6-F1
#
_entry.id   AF-A0A7Y0GGC6-F1
#
_cell.length_a   1.000
_cell.length_b   1.000
_cell.length_c   1.000
_cell.angle_alpha   90.00
_cell.angle_beta   90.00
_cell.angle_gamma   90.00
#
_symmetry.space_group_name_H-M   'P 1'
#
loop_
_entity.id
_entity.type
_entity.pdbx_description
1 polymer ?
#
loop_
_entity_poly.entity_id
_entity_poly.type
_entity_poly.pdbx_seq_one_letter_code
_entity_poly.pdbx_strand_id
1 'polypeptide(L)' 'MITILEAKRAGLFGHSKIVPNVVAGAIVGVVALPLAMAFAIASGARPEQGIHTAIIGGFMVSVLGSLIFQSDTE' A
#
# COMPACT_ATOMS: atom_id res chain seq x y z
N MET A 1 -5.59 -23.36 19.40
CA MET A 1 -4.18 -23.79 19.55
C MET A 1 -3.48 -24.07 18.21
N ILE A 2 -4.12 -23.88 17.05
CA ILE A 2 -3.56 -24.26 15.73
C ILE A 2 -3.19 -23.04 14.85
N THR A 3 -3.71 -21.84 15.15
CA THR A 3 -3.60 -20.64 14.29
C THR A 3 -2.18 -20.06 14.16
N ILE A 4 -1.37 -20.09 15.24
CA ILE A 4 0.00 -19.54 15.21
C ILE A 4 0.97 -20.43 14.41
N LEU A 5 0.71 -21.74 14.36
CA LEU A 5 1.53 -22.70 13.63
C LEU A 5 1.24 -22.68 12.11
N GLU A 6 0.00 -22.39 11.70
CA GLU A 6 -0.38 -22.15 10.30
C GLU A 6 0.20 -20.85 9.75
N ALA A 7 0.18 -19.76 10.51
CA ALA A 7 0.78 -18.49 10.11
C ALA A 7 2.30 -18.62 9.84
N LYS A 8 2.99 -19.47 10.61
CA LYS A 8 4.41 -19.79 10.40
C LYS A 8 4.63 -20.73 9.20
N ARG A 9 3.69 -21.64 8.92
CA ARG A 9 3.72 -22.59 7.79
C ARG A 9 3.30 -21.96 6.44
N ALA A 10 2.51 -20.87 6.47
CA ALA A 10 2.16 -20.04 5.31
C ALA A 10 3.34 -19.22 4.74
N GLY A 11 4.53 -19.36 5.34
CA GLY A 11 5.77 -18.75 4.83
C GLY A 11 5.69 -17.23 4.75
N LEU A 12 4.90 -16.59 5.61
CA LEU A 12 4.64 -15.15 5.57
C LEU A 12 5.90 -14.31 5.85
N PHE A 13 6.88 -14.90 6.54
CA PHE A 13 8.20 -14.33 6.84
C PHE A 13 9.36 -15.01 6.10
N GLY A 14 9.07 -15.75 5.03
CA GLY A 14 10.12 -16.26 4.16
C GLY A 14 10.73 -15.10 3.38
N HIS A 15 12.06 -14.95 3.39
CA HIS A 15 12.81 -13.94 2.63
C HIS A 15 12.46 -13.91 1.13
N SER A 16 11.81 -14.97 0.64
CA SER A 16 11.24 -15.09 -0.71
C SER A 16 10.10 -14.09 -1.03
N LYS A 17 9.32 -13.62 -0.03
CA LYS A 17 8.18 -12.70 -0.28
C LYS A 17 8.56 -11.22 -0.36
N ILE A 18 9.82 -10.87 -0.06
CA ILE A 18 10.29 -9.48 -0.11
C ILE A 18 10.29 -8.96 -1.56
N VAL A 19 10.80 -9.77 -2.49
CA VAL A 19 10.87 -9.43 -3.92
C VAL A 19 9.48 -9.16 -4.52
N PRO A 20 8.48 -10.07 -4.43
CA PRO A 20 7.16 -9.80 -4.98
C PRO A 20 6.45 -8.64 -4.29
N ASN A 21 6.67 -8.40 -2.99
CA ASN A 21 6.09 -7.25 -2.30
C ASN A 21 6.66 -5.91 -2.79
N VAL A 22 7.99 -5.85 -3.03
CA VAL A 22 8.64 -4.68 -3.62
C VAL A 22 8.17 -4.44 -5.05
N VAL A 23 8.05 -5.49 -5.86
CA VAL A 23 7.55 -5.40 -7.23
C VAL A 23 6.09 -4.92 -7.25
N ALA A 24 5.24 -5.46 -6.38
CA ALA A 24 3.85 -5.01 -6.25
C ALA A 24 3.76 -3.53 -5.84
N GLY A 25 4.57 -3.10 -4.86
CA GLY A 25 4.65 -1.70 -4.45
C GLY A 25 5.13 -0.77 -5.57
N ALA A 26 6.11 -1.21 -6.37
CA ALA A 26 6.60 -0.45 -7.52
C ALA A 26 5.52 -0.27 -8.60
N ILE A 27 4.80 -1.34 -8.94
CA ILE A 27 3.68 -1.29 -9.91
C ILE A 27 2.60 -0.33 -9.42
N VAL A 28 2.19 -0.45 -8.16
CA VAL A 28 1.19 0.46 -7.55
C VAL A 28 1.67 1.91 -7.58
N GLY A 29 2.95 2.17 -7.25
CA GLY A 29 3.52 3.52 -7.29
C GLY A 29 3.49 4.14 -8.70
N VAL A 30 3.84 3.37 -9.72
CA VAL A 30 3.81 3.84 -11.13
C VAL A 30 2.40 4.21 -11.57
N VAL A 31 1.38 3.44 -11.15
CA VAL A 31 -0.03 3.72 -11.50
C VAL A 31 -0.60 4.87 -10.66
N ALA A 32 -0.14 5.04 -9.42
CA ALA A 32 -0.64 6.08 -8.52
C ALA A 32 -0.23 7.50 -8.95
N LEU A 33 0.98 7.68 -9.51
CA LEU A 33 1.47 8.99 -9.96
C LEU A 33 0.56 9.69 -10.99
N PRO A 34 0.19 9.07 -12.13
CA PRO A 34 -0.71 9.69 -13.11
C PRO A 34 -2.13 9.87 -12.56
N LEU A 35 -2.62 8.95 -11.71
CA LEU A 35 -3.92 9.07 -11.07
C LEU A 35 -3.99 10.31 -10.14
N ALA A 36 -2.94 10.54 -9.35
CA ALA A 36 -2.84 11.70 -8.46
C ALA A 36 -2.82 13.02 -9.23
N MET A 37 -2.09 13.07 -10.35
CA MET A 37 -2.07 14.26 -11.22
C MET A 37 -3.45 14.50 -11.86
N ALA A 38 -4.13 13.45 -12.30
CA ALA A 38 -5.47 13.55 -12.87
C ALA A 38 -6.50 14.11 -11.86
N PHE A 39 -6.48 13.62 -10.62
CA PHE A 39 -7.34 14.16 -9.55
C PHE A 39 -7.04 15.60 -9.21
N ALA A 40 -5.76 16.01 -9.18
CA ALA A 40 -5.38 17.39 -8.94
C ALA A 40 -5.94 18.33 -10.03
N ILE A 41 -5.80 17.95 -11.30
CA ILE A 41 -6.34 18.72 -12.43
C ILE A 41 -7.87 18.79 -12.35
N ALA A 42 -8.54 17.68 -12.05
CA ALA A 42 -10.01 17.62 -11.94
C ALA A 42 -10.56 18.49 -10.81
N SER A 43 -9.80 18.67 -9.73
CA SER A 43 -10.17 19.54 -8.61
C SER A 43 -9.72 21.00 -8.78
N GLY A 44 -9.13 21.36 -9.92
CA GLY A 44 -8.63 22.70 -10.21
C GLY A 44 -7.35 23.07 -9.44
N ALA A 45 -6.70 22.08 -8.82
CA ALA A 45 -5.43 22.24 -8.14
C ALA A 45 -4.26 22.03 -9.11
N ARG A 46 -3.07 22.51 -8.73
CA ARG A 46 -1.86 22.27 -9.52
C ARG A 46 -1.42 20.80 -9.38
N PRO A 47 -0.91 20.15 -10.44
CA PRO A 47 -0.43 18.77 -10.39
C PRO A 47 0.63 18.53 -9.29
N GLU A 48 1.45 19.54 -8.99
CA GLU A 48 2.44 19.46 -7.90
C GLU A 48 1.81 19.15 -6.54
N GLN A 49 0.62 19.71 -6.27
CA GLN A 49 -0.12 19.46 -5.03
C GLN A 49 -0.69 18.03 -4.98
N GLY A 50 -1.04 17.46 -6.14
CA GLY A 50 -1.48 16.06 -6.26
C GLY A 50 -0.39 15.08 -5.85
N ILE A 51 0.87 15.36 -6.20
CA ILE A 51 2.00 14.52 -5.77
C ILE A 51 2.23 14.65 -4.26
N HIS A 52 2.14 15.85 -3.70
CA HIS A 52 2.30 16.05 -2.26
C HIS A 52 1.23 15.29 -1.45
N THR A 53 -0.03 15.36 -1.86
CA THR A 53 -1.12 14.63 -1.20
C THR A 53 -1.00 13.12 -1.41
N ALA A 54 -0.53 12.63 -2.56
CA ALA A 54 -0.30 11.21 -2.78
C ALA A 54 0.77 10.63 -1.84
N ILE A 55 1.85 11.36 -1.59
CA ILE A 55 2.92 10.92 -0.68
C ILE A 55 2.40 10.87 0.76
N ILE A 56 1.75 11.94 1.23
CA ILE A 56 1.22 12.02 2.61
C ILE A 56 0.09 10.99 2.81
N GLY A 57 -0.81 10.88 1.84
CA GLY A 57 -1.91 9.92 1.86
C GLY A 57 -1.42 8.47 1.83
N GLY A 58 -0.42 8.16 1.01
CA GLY A 58 0.21 6.83 0.97
C GLY A 58 0.89 6.46 2.29
N PHE A 59 1.53 7.42 2.95
CA PHE A 59 2.10 7.23 4.28
C PHE A 59 1.01 7.01 5.34
N MET A 60 -0.04 7.82 5.34
CA MET A 60 -1.18 7.65 6.25
C MET A 60 -1.89 6.31 6.04
N VAL A 61 -2.11 5.87 4.80
CA VAL A 61 -2.70 4.57 4.48
C VAL A 61 -1.78 3.42 4.85
N SER A 62 -0.46 3.56 4.76
CA SER A 62 0.45 2.51 5.22
C SER A 62 0.35 2.31 6.74
N VAL A 63 0.22 3.41 7.49
CA VAL A 63 0.06 3.38 8.96
C VAL A 63 -1.34 2.93 9.38
N LEU A 64 -2.40 3.48 8.77
CA LEU A 64 -3.80 3.21 9.10
C LEU A 64 -4.33 1.91 8.48
N GLY A 65 -3.89 1.55 7.28
CA GLY A 65 -4.27 0.32 6.59
C GLY A 65 -3.77 -0.93 7.31
N SER A 66 -2.60 -0.84 7.96
CA SER A 66 -2.11 -1.93 8.81
C SER A 66 -3.01 -2.15 10.06
N LEU A 67 -3.78 -1.15 10.48
CA LEU A 67 -4.74 -1.28 11.59
C LEU A 67 -6.08 -1.87 11.12
N ILE A 68 -6.46 -1.65 9.85
CA ILE A 68 -7.73 -2.09 9.26
C ILE A 68 -7.65 -3.54 8.74
N PHE A 69 -6.53 -3.97 8.16
CA PHE A 69 -6.42 -5.33 7.60
C PHE A 69 -6.22 -6.42 8.67
N GLN A 70 -5.99 -6.04 9.92
CA GLN A 70 -5.83 -6.98 11.02
C GLN A 70 -7.19 -7.58 11.47
N SER A 71 -8.34 -7.07 11.00
CA SER A 71 -9.66 -7.48 11.50
C SER A 71 -10.43 -8.50 10.65
N ASP A 72 -9.93 -8.89 9.47
CA ASP A 72 -10.62 -9.87 8.59
C ASP A 72 -9.71 -11.03 8.21
N THR A 73 -9.19 -11.72 9.22
CA THR A 73 -8.81 -13.13 9.10
C THR A 73 -9.11 -13.82 10.42
N GLU A 74 -10.31 -14.40 10.47
CA GLU A 74 -10.82 -15.40 11.44
C GLU A 74 -10.47 -15.26 12.94
#